data_AF-A0A7S3P380-F1
#
_entry.id   AF-A0A7S3P380-F1
#
_cell.length_a   1.000
_cell.length_b   1.000
_cell.length_c   1.000
_cell.angle_alpha   90.00
_cell.angle_beta   90.00
_cell.angle_gamma   90.00
#
_symmetry.space_group_name_H-M   'P 1'
#
loop_
_entity.id
_entity.type
_entity.pdbx_description
1 polymer ?
#
loop_
_entity_poly.entity_id
_entity_poly.type
_entity_poly.pdbx_seq_one_letter_code
_entity_poly.pdbx_strand_id
1 'polypeptide(L)'
;MGASHPKLLTACRGGRSEPLDVTQKEVYPFVYRLYDEINATFPDDWIHIGGDEVYMDCWKENQAIQDWKMLHNMTGDVEVLQYFESRLLTYMAKKIRKRPIAWQELFDSGLDIPKNVVVDVWKDWKDIRRNDTTYKTTAEGFTVIVSSCWYLDHLDEDIPQFYQCNPLEFNGTVTQKKLVVGGHASMWGERADKTNFFPRVWPRTSAVAEKLWTGESAEAKATYFVRLDHFHCFMIEQGIPVSPLQPGSCFKSFEEGSRSTIIEQYGRSVR
;
A
#
# COMPACT_ATOMS: atom_id res chain seq x y z
N MET A 1 13.46 16.24 1.21
CA MET A 1 12.93 17.43 1.90
C MET A 1 13.81 17.84 3.08
N GLY A 2 14.07 16.94 4.04
CA GLY A 2 14.81 17.28 5.26
C GLY A 2 16.21 17.86 5.09
N ALA A 3 17.00 17.40 4.11
CA ALA A 3 18.34 17.94 3.87
C ALA A 3 18.32 19.34 3.21
N SER A 4 17.39 19.60 2.28
CA SER A 4 17.34 20.87 1.53
C SER A 4 16.52 21.94 2.24
N HIS A 5 15.56 21.54 3.07
CA HIS A 5 14.68 22.44 3.82
C HIS A 5 14.59 21.98 5.29
N PRO A 6 15.72 21.95 6.03
CA PRO A 6 15.77 21.40 7.40
C PRO A 6 14.85 22.13 8.37
N LYS A 7 14.62 23.43 8.15
CA LYS A 7 13.69 24.26 8.93
C LYS A 7 12.21 23.84 8.87
N LEU A 8 11.84 22.94 7.95
CA LEU A 8 10.48 22.42 7.85
C LEU A 8 10.24 21.22 8.77
N LEU A 9 11.30 20.64 9.34
CA LEU A 9 11.23 19.50 10.24
C LEU A 9 11.31 19.96 11.69
N THR A 10 10.63 19.23 12.58
CA THR A 10 10.77 19.44 14.02
C THR A 10 12.15 18.97 14.46
N ALA A 11 12.89 19.82 15.15
CA ALA A 11 14.16 19.43 15.78
C ALA A 11 13.89 18.56 17.02
N CYS A 12 14.54 17.39 17.06
CA CYS A 12 14.41 16.41 18.14
C CYS A 12 15.72 16.28 18.93
N ARG A 13 15.64 15.67 20.12
CA ARG A 13 16.84 15.29 20.88
C ARG A 13 17.72 14.34 20.08
N GLY A 14 19.04 14.45 20.30
CA GLY A 14 20.03 13.61 19.61
C GLY A 14 20.32 13.99 18.17
N GLY A 15 19.94 15.21 17.73
CA GLY A 15 20.25 15.72 16.39
C GLY A 15 19.38 15.14 15.27
N ARG A 16 18.33 14.39 15.61
CA ARG A 16 17.30 13.95 14.67
C ARG A 16 16.35 15.10 14.35
N SER A 17 15.71 15.05 13.19
CA SER A 17 14.65 16.00 12.83
C SER A 17 13.53 15.30 12.11
N GLU A 18 12.39 15.19 12.77
CA GLU A 18 11.19 14.46 12.33
C GLU A 18 10.03 14.75 13.30
N PRO A 19 8.77 14.66 12.88
CA PRO A 19 8.28 14.76 11.51
C PRO A 19 8.32 16.24 11.06
N LEU A 20 7.46 16.65 10.11
CA LEU A 20 7.29 18.07 9.77
C LEU A 20 6.89 18.90 11.00
N ASP A 21 7.44 20.10 11.15
CA ASP A 21 6.96 21.05 12.16
C ASP A 21 5.72 21.77 11.62
N VAL A 22 4.56 21.12 11.77
CA VAL A 22 3.29 21.59 11.23
C VAL A 22 2.77 22.86 11.91
N THR A 23 3.44 23.33 12.96
CA THR A 23 3.16 24.63 13.59
C THR A 23 3.75 25.80 12.80
N GLN A 24 4.75 25.52 11.94
CA GLN A 24 5.39 26.53 11.09
C GLN A 24 4.53 26.87 9.87
N LYS A 25 4.35 28.16 9.62
CA LYS A 25 3.52 28.65 8.51
C LYS A 25 4.12 28.28 7.15
N GLU A 26 5.44 28.14 7.07
CA GLU A 26 6.21 27.85 5.87
C GLU A 26 5.99 26.43 5.34
N VAL A 27 5.58 25.48 6.21
CA VAL A 27 5.28 24.10 5.81
C VAL A 27 4.14 24.07 4.80
N TYR A 28 3.07 24.84 5.01
CA TYR A 28 1.88 24.79 4.16
C TYR A 28 2.15 25.24 2.72
N PRO A 29 2.71 26.44 2.43
CA PRO A 29 3.03 26.82 1.06
C PRO A 29 4.04 25.90 0.40
N PHE A 30 4.96 25.31 1.16
CA PHE A 30 5.89 24.32 0.62
C PHE A 30 5.16 23.05 0.16
N VAL A 31 4.36 22.44 1.04
CA VAL A 31 3.60 21.22 0.75
C VAL A 31 2.59 21.45 -0.37
N TYR A 32 1.91 22.59 -0.38
CA TYR A 32 0.93 22.93 -1.42
C TYR A 32 1.56 23.06 -2.79
N ARG A 33 2.71 23.73 -2.92
CA ARG A 33 3.44 23.80 -4.19
C ARG A 33 3.92 22.44 -4.67
N LEU A 34 4.34 21.57 -3.75
CA LEU A 34 4.71 20.20 -4.09
C LEU A 34 3.49 19.44 -4.67
N TYR A 35 2.32 19.54 -4.03
CA TYR A 35 1.11 18.93 -4.57
C TYR A 35 0.61 19.58 -5.86
N ASP A 36 0.83 20.88 -6.08
CA ASP A 36 0.55 21.53 -7.36
C ASP A 36 1.41 20.93 -8.48
N GLU A 37 2.71 20.70 -8.23
CA GLU A 37 3.63 20.07 -9.19
C GLU A 37 3.24 18.60 -9.46
N ILE A 38 2.94 17.83 -8.42
CA ILE A 38 2.44 16.45 -8.56
C ILE A 38 1.15 16.46 -9.41
N ASN A 39 0.22 17.37 -9.13
CA ASN A 39 -1.03 17.46 -9.86
C ASN A 39 -0.84 17.80 -11.34
N ALA A 40 0.12 18.68 -11.66
CA ALA A 40 0.46 19.03 -13.03
C ALA A 40 1.19 17.90 -13.78
N THR A 41 1.92 17.05 -13.05
CA THR A 41 2.77 16.00 -13.62
C THR A 41 2.00 14.71 -13.87
N PHE A 42 1.19 14.28 -12.91
CA PHE A 42 0.48 13.00 -12.98
C PHE A 42 -0.97 13.23 -13.40
N PRO A 43 -1.46 12.65 -14.51
CA PRO A 43 -2.80 12.92 -15.02
C PRO A 43 -3.91 12.18 -14.26
N ASP A 44 -3.57 11.20 -13.42
CA ASP A 44 -4.54 10.36 -12.71
C ASP A 44 -5.43 11.18 -11.77
N ASP A 45 -6.68 10.75 -11.59
CA ASP A 45 -7.68 11.41 -10.74
C ASP A 45 -7.39 11.25 -9.23
N TRP A 46 -6.44 10.39 -8.86
CA TRP A 46 -6.15 9.99 -7.49
C TRP A 46 -4.73 10.41 -7.11
N ILE A 47 -4.55 10.82 -5.85
CA ILE A 47 -3.22 11.10 -5.29
C ILE A 47 -3.13 10.44 -3.92
N HIS A 48 -2.14 9.58 -3.72
CA HIS A 48 -1.84 9.05 -2.40
C HIS A 48 -1.13 10.11 -1.56
N ILE A 49 -1.71 10.50 -0.42
CA ILE A 49 -1.22 11.57 0.45
C ILE A 49 -0.39 11.07 1.64
N GLY A 50 -0.30 9.75 1.82
CA GLY A 50 0.45 9.11 2.91
C GLY A 50 -0.32 9.17 4.23
N GLY A 51 0.36 9.60 5.29
CA GLY A 51 -0.21 9.77 6.64
C GLY A 51 0.10 8.64 7.62
N ASP A 52 0.98 7.72 7.25
CA ASP A 52 1.38 6.57 8.05
C ASP A 52 2.47 6.89 9.09
N GLU A 53 2.46 6.13 10.19
CA GLU A 53 3.56 6.02 11.17
C GLU A 53 4.20 7.34 11.66
N VAL A 54 3.40 8.40 11.81
CA VAL A 54 3.91 9.70 12.25
C VAL A 54 4.48 9.61 13.68
N TYR A 55 5.80 9.79 13.81
CA TYR A 55 6.50 9.74 15.09
C TYR A 55 6.30 11.00 15.93
N MET A 56 5.23 11.06 16.72
CA MET A 56 4.82 12.26 17.48
C MET A 56 5.66 12.56 18.73
N ASP A 57 6.56 11.67 19.17
CA ASP A 57 7.33 11.92 20.39
C ASP A 57 8.26 13.13 20.27
N CYS A 58 8.75 13.43 19.06
CA CYS A 58 9.52 14.65 18.85
C CYS A 58 8.68 15.92 19.06
N TRP A 59 7.39 15.90 18.72
CA TRP A 59 6.48 17.00 19.04
C TRP A 59 6.27 17.13 20.54
N LYS A 60 6.13 16.01 21.27
CA LYS A 60 6.03 15.99 22.75
C LYS A 60 7.20 16.67 23.43
N GLU A 61 8.41 16.43 22.93
CA GLU A 61 9.64 16.99 23.51
C GLU A 61 9.92 18.44 23.10
N ASN A 62 9.25 18.95 22.07
CA ASN A 62 9.49 20.29 21.52
C ASN A 62 8.62 21.36 22.20
N GLN A 63 9.24 22.25 22.98
CA GLN A 63 8.54 23.28 23.75
C GLN A 63 7.71 24.23 22.86
N ALA A 64 8.21 24.61 21.68
CA ALA A 64 7.47 25.51 20.79
C ALA A 64 6.16 24.87 20.31
N ILE A 65 6.16 23.55 20.06
CA ILE A 65 4.96 22.80 19.69
C ILE A 65 4.04 22.64 20.90
N GLN A 66 4.56 22.40 22.10
CA GLN A 66 3.75 22.38 23.32
C GLN A 66 3.04 23.72 23.56
N ASP A 67 3.75 24.84 23.41
CA ASP A 67 3.20 26.19 23.55
C ASP A 67 2.15 26.47 22.47
N TRP A 68 2.40 26.03 21.23
CA TRP A 68 1.46 26.15 20.13
C TRP A 68 0.18 25.35 20.38
N LYS A 69 0.26 24.12 20.91
CA LYS A 69 -0.90 23.31 21.30
C LYS A 69 -1.77 24.02 22.33
N MET A 70 -1.13 24.56 23.39
CA MET A 70 -1.86 25.30 24.43
C MET A 70 -2.60 26.51 23.84
N LEU A 71 -1.97 27.25 22.93
CA LEU A 71 -2.59 28.40 22.26
C LEU A 71 -3.79 28.01 21.40
N HIS A 72 -3.80 26.79 20.85
CA HIS A 72 -4.87 26.28 19.99
C HIS A 72 -5.88 25.39 20.73
N ASN A 73 -5.83 25.36 22.06
CA ASN A 73 -6.69 24.53 22.91
C ASN A 73 -6.64 23.04 22.56
N MET A 74 -5.48 22.54 22.14
CA MET A 74 -5.27 21.13 21.82
C MET A 74 -4.81 20.35 23.04
N THR A 75 -5.38 19.16 23.22
CA THR A 75 -5.16 18.21 24.30
C THR A 75 -4.03 17.23 24.01
N GLY A 76 -3.70 16.98 22.74
CA GLY A 76 -2.72 15.96 22.35
C GLY A 76 -2.06 16.19 20.99
N ASP A 77 -1.04 15.40 20.69
CA ASP A 77 -0.27 15.50 19.44
C ASP A 77 -1.04 14.95 18.23
N VAL A 78 -2.03 14.08 18.45
CA VAL A 78 -2.97 13.62 17.41
C VAL A 78 -3.73 14.81 16.82
N GLU A 79 -4.21 15.74 17.65
CA GLU A 79 -4.91 16.94 17.17
C GLU A 79 -4.00 17.88 16.36
N VAL A 80 -2.68 17.86 16.64
CA VAL A 80 -1.68 18.58 15.84
C VAL A 80 -1.52 17.94 14.46
N LEU A 81 -1.50 16.61 14.37
CA LEU A 81 -1.50 15.91 13.09
C LEU A 81 -2.81 16.17 12.32
N GLN A 82 -3.96 16.06 12.99
CA GLN A 82 -5.28 16.35 12.42
C GLN A 82 -5.38 17.78 11.87
N TYR A 83 -4.75 18.76 12.54
CA TYR A 83 -4.68 20.13 12.04
C TYR A 83 -3.95 20.22 10.70
N PHE A 84 -2.84 19.52 10.54
CA PHE A 84 -2.12 19.45 9.27
C PHE A 84 -2.92 18.73 8.19
N GLU A 85 -3.45 17.56 8.51
CA GLU A 85 -4.19 16.71 7.58
C GLU A 85 -5.48 17.37 7.09
N SER A 86 -6.26 17.99 7.98
CA SER A 86 -7.48 18.73 7.62
C SER A 86 -7.18 19.88 6.65
N ARG A 87 -6.06 20.59 6.84
CA ARG A 87 -5.61 21.65 5.92
C ARG A 87 -5.17 21.09 4.59
N LEU A 88 -4.44 19.99 4.58
CA LEU A 88 -4.06 19.30 3.34
C LEU A 88 -5.29 18.82 2.58
N LEU A 89 -6.23 18.14 3.24
CA LEU A 89 -7.50 17.69 2.64
C LEU A 89 -8.34 18.86 2.11
N THR A 90 -8.38 19.98 2.83
CA THR A 90 -9.03 21.21 2.36
C THR A 90 -8.36 21.75 1.09
N TYR A 91 -7.03 21.73 1.03
CA TYR A 91 -6.28 22.12 -0.15
C TYR A 91 -6.55 21.19 -1.33
N MET A 92 -6.54 19.88 -1.08
CA MET A 92 -6.85 18.84 -2.06
C MET A 92 -8.25 19.05 -2.65
N ALA A 93 -9.26 19.29 -1.81
CA ALA A 93 -10.63 19.50 -2.26
C ALA A 93 -10.81 20.80 -3.07
N LYS A 94 -10.16 21.91 -2.66
CA LYS A 94 -10.41 23.23 -3.26
C LYS A 94 -9.53 23.53 -4.47
N LYS A 95 -8.27 23.10 -4.46
CA LYS A 95 -7.25 23.48 -5.45
C LYS A 95 -6.87 22.34 -6.37
N ILE A 96 -6.51 21.19 -5.81
CA ILE A 96 -6.05 20.04 -6.59
C ILE A 96 -7.22 19.36 -7.32
N ARG A 97 -8.38 19.23 -6.65
CA ARG A 97 -9.62 18.62 -7.17
C ARG A 97 -9.45 17.16 -7.61
N LYS A 98 -8.54 16.44 -6.95
CA LYS A 98 -8.33 14.99 -7.09
C LYS A 98 -8.77 14.25 -5.84
N ARG A 99 -8.99 12.94 -5.98
CA ARG A 99 -9.40 12.05 -4.89
C ARG A 99 -8.18 11.64 -4.07
N PRO A 100 -8.10 12.00 -2.79
CA PRO A 100 -6.99 11.55 -1.95
C PRO A 100 -7.15 10.06 -1.60
N ILE A 101 -6.06 9.31 -1.69
CA ILE A 101 -5.89 8.01 -1.03
C ILE A 101 -5.00 8.27 0.19
N ALA A 102 -5.34 7.72 1.35
CA ALA A 102 -4.53 7.86 2.56
C ALA A 102 -4.43 6.53 3.28
N TRP A 103 -3.32 6.32 3.99
CA TRP A 103 -3.20 5.19 4.89
C TRP A 103 -4.22 5.28 6.03
N GLN A 104 -4.57 4.12 6.59
CA GLN A 104 -5.62 3.98 7.59
C GLN A 104 -5.49 4.91 8.81
N GLU A 105 -4.28 5.34 9.17
CA GLU A 105 -4.07 6.25 10.30
C GLU A 105 -4.87 7.54 10.22
N LEU A 106 -5.08 8.06 9.00
CA LEU A 106 -5.91 9.23 8.80
C LEU A 106 -7.33 9.01 9.34
N PHE A 107 -7.89 7.82 9.09
CA PHE A 107 -9.19 7.39 9.60
C PHE A 107 -9.12 7.04 11.10
N ASP A 108 -8.11 6.27 11.50
CA ASP A 108 -7.93 5.80 12.89
C ASP A 108 -7.72 6.97 13.88
N SER A 109 -7.23 8.12 13.39
CA SER A 109 -7.07 9.35 14.19
C SER A 109 -8.39 9.91 14.71
N GLY A 110 -9.54 9.55 14.11
CA GLY A 110 -10.85 10.14 14.40
C GLY A 110 -11.07 11.52 13.75
N LEU A 111 -10.25 11.89 12.77
CA LEU A 111 -10.46 13.11 11.98
C LEU A 111 -11.75 13.02 11.15
N ASP A 112 -12.54 14.09 11.14
CA ASP A 112 -13.65 14.22 10.19
C ASP A 112 -13.09 14.44 8.77
N ILE A 113 -13.04 13.37 7.99
CA ILE A 113 -12.48 13.37 6.63
C ILE A 113 -13.58 13.33 5.55
N PRO A 114 -13.39 14.02 4.41
CA PRO A 114 -14.35 14.01 3.32
C PRO A 114 -14.65 12.61 2.77
N LYS A 115 -15.93 12.33 2.44
CA LYS A 115 -16.36 11.00 1.95
C LYS A 115 -15.76 10.56 0.61
N ASN A 116 -15.11 11.47 -0.13
CA ASN A 116 -14.42 11.13 -1.37
C ASN A 116 -12.99 10.59 -1.15
N VAL A 117 -12.48 10.63 0.10
CA VAL A 117 -11.22 10.01 0.50
C VAL A 117 -11.34 8.49 0.38
N VAL A 118 -10.29 7.86 -0.15
CA VAL A 118 -10.12 6.40 -0.17
C VAL A 118 -9.15 6.03 0.93
N VAL A 119 -9.54 5.06 1.77
CA VAL A 119 -8.70 4.60 2.89
C VAL A 119 -7.97 3.32 2.47
N ASP A 120 -6.66 3.31 2.65
CA ASP A 120 -5.79 2.18 2.38
C ASP A 120 -5.47 1.43 3.68
N VAL A 121 -6.02 0.22 3.80
CA VAL A 121 -5.90 -0.62 4.99
C VAL A 121 -4.70 -1.54 4.86
N TRP A 122 -3.68 -1.26 5.67
CA TRP A 122 -2.35 -1.84 5.54
C TRP A 122 -1.84 -2.55 6.81
N LYS A 123 -2.45 -2.27 7.97
CA LYS A 123 -2.11 -2.93 9.24
C LYS A 123 -2.85 -4.26 9.39
N ASP A 124 -2.48 -4.98 10.46
CA ASP A 124 -3.08 -6.28 10.84
C ASP A 124 -2.84 -7.41 9.82
N TRP A 125 -1.69 -7.36 9.14
CA TRP A 125 -1.23 -8.35 8.16
C TRP A 125 -1.23 -9.81 8.63
N LYS A 126 -1.08 -10.05 9.95
CA LYS A 126 -1.08 -11.40 10.55
C LYS A 126 -2.46 -11.99 10.84
N ASP A 127 -3.52 -11.17 10.86
CA ASP A 127 -4.87 -11.65 11.18
C ASP A 127 -5.93 -10.86 10.43
N ILE A 128 -6.06 -11.16 9.14
CA ILE A 128 -7.08 -10.52 8.29
C ILE A 128 -8.51 -10.81 8.76
N ARG A 129 -8.74 -11.86 9.55
CA ARG A 129 -10.06 -12.15 10.12
C ARG A 129 -10.43 -11.18 11.24
N ARG A 130 -9.45 -10.43 11.76
CA ARG A 130 -9.63 -9.29 12.66
C ARG A 130 -9.68 -7.95 11.94
N ASN A 131 -9.84 -7.90 10.61
CA ASN A 131 -9.83 -6.68 9.79
C ASN A 131 -11.01 -5.72 10.12
N ASP A 132 -10.96 -5.22 11.34
CA ASP A 132 -11.91 -4.36 12.02
C ASP A 132 -11.85 -2.97 11.41
N THR A 133 -10.66 -2.53 10.95
CA THR A 133 -10.53 -1.28 10.21
C THR A 133 -11.33 -1.31 8.91
N THR A 134 -11.22 -2.36 8.08
CA THR A 134 -12.05 -2.45 6.86
C THR A 134 -13.55 -2.43 7.19
N TYR A 135 -13.97 -3.13 8.23
CA TYR A 135 -15.37 -3.09 8.69
C TYR A 135 -15.79 -1.69 9.16
N LYS A 136 -15.03 -1.05 10.05
CA LYS A 136 -15.30 0.29 10.59
C LYS A 136 -15.34 1.35 9.51
N THR A 137 -14.32 1.38 8.66
CA THR A 137 -14.21 2.36 7.57
C THR A 137 -15.35 2.21 6.56
N THR A 138 -15.73 0.99 6.18
CA THR A 138 -16.89 0.77 5.31
C THR A 138 -18.22 1.02 6.02
N ALA A 139 -18.34 0.78 7.33
CA ALA A 139 -19.51 1.14 8.14
C ALA A 139 -19.76 2.64 8.16
N GLU A 140 -18.69 3.45 8.12
CA GLU A 140 -18.77 4.90 7.98
C GLU A 140 -18.96 5.37 6.54
N GLY A 141 -19.04 4.46 5.56
CA GLY A 141 -19.34 4.79 4.16
C GLY A 141 -18.15 5.25 3.34
N PHE A 142 -16.92 5.00 3.77
CA PHE A 142 -15.71 5.31 2.99
C PHE A 142 -15.39 4.19 2.00
N THR A 143 -14.80 4.58 0.87
CA THR A 143 -14.19 3.63 -0.08
C THR A 143 -12.88 3.10 0.49
N VAL A 144 -12.62 1.80 0.32
CA VAL A 144 -11.46 1.10 0.88
C VAL A 144 -10.67 0.39 -0.22
N ILE A 145 -9.35 0.45 -0.13
CA ILE A 145 -8.43 -0.48 -0.78
C ILE A 145 -7.66 -1.25 0.30
N VAL A 146 -7.30 -2.50 0.02
CA VAL A 146 -6.64 -3.39 1.00
C VAL A 146 -5.24 -3.76 0.52
N SER A 147 -4.27 -3.64 1.41
CA SER A 147 -2.88 -4.06 1.17
C SER A 147 -2.30 -4.89 2.32
N SER A 148 -2.99 -4.94 3.45
CA SER A 148 -2.49 -5.55 4.69
C SER A 148 -1.96 -6.97 4.56
N CYS A 149 -2.53 -7.81 3.70
CA CYS A 149 -2.09 -9.19 3.53
C CYS A 149 -1.16 -9.42 2.32
N TRP A 150 -0.70 -8.36 1.67
CA TRP A 150 0.04 -8.43 0.41
C TRP A 150 1.36 -7.67 0.49
N TYR A 151 2.11 -7.92 1.56
CA TYR A 151 3.45 -7.37 1.80
C TYR A 151 4.52 -8.26 1.17
N LEU A 152 4.93 -7.95 -0.05
CA LEU A 152 5.93 -8.70 -0.80
C LEU A 152 7.34 -8.58 -0.19
N ASP A 153 7.63 -7.52 0.54
CA ASP A 153 8.91 -7.34 1.24
C ASP A 153 9.08 -8.31 2.43
N HIS A 154 7.97 -8.83 2.99
CA HIS A 154 7.98 -9.96 3.90
C HIS A 154 8.34 -11.23 3.13
N LEU A 155 9.50 -11.81 3.43
CA LEU A 155 10.02 -12.99 2.73
C LEU A 155 9.55 -14.32 3.34
N ASP A 156 8.97 -14.27 4.53
CA ASP A 156 8.33 -15.40 5.21
C ASP A 156 6.91 -15.67 4.69
N GLU A 157 6.32 -14.75 3.91
CA GLU A 157 5.03 -14.92 3.25
C GLU A 157 5.16 -15.56 1.86
N ASP A 158 4.42 -16.64 1.66
CA ASP A 158 4.41 -17.40 0.42
C ASP A 158 3.22 -17.08 -0.51
N ILE A 159 3.30 -17.60 -1.74
CA ILE A 159 2.26 -17.42 -2.76
C ILE A 159 0.89 -17.97 -2.32
N PRO A 160 0.78 -19.18 -1.73
CA PRO A 160 -0.48 -19.63 -1.15
C PRO A 160 -1.10 -18.64 -0.16
N GLN A 161 -0.31 -18.03 0.74
CA GLN A 161 -0.82 -17.04 1.70
C GLN A 161 -1.39 -15.81 1.00
N PHE A 162 -0.66 -15.23 0.05
CA PHE A 162 -1.17 -14.09 -0.75
C PHE A 162 -2.45 -14.43 -1.52
N TYR A 163 -2.53 -15.64 -2.08
CA TYR A 163 -3.72 -16.08 -2.81
C TYR A 163 -4.92 -16.40 -1.90
N GLN A 164 -4.68 -16.77 -0.65
CA GLN A 164 -5.74 -17.01 0.32
C GLN A 164 -6.34 -15.72 0.88
N CYS A 165 -5.60 -14.62 0.84
CA CYS A 165 -6.12 -13.34 1.27
C CYS A 165 -7.39 -12.97 0.50
N ASN A 166 -8.47 -12.68 1.22
CA ASN A 166 -9.72 -12.21 0.65
C ASN A 166 -10.09 -10.85 1.30
N PRO A 167 -10.03 -9.73 0.56
CA PRO A 167 -10.33 -8.40 1.11
C PRO A 167 -11.81 -8.23 1.49
N LEU A 168 -12.69 -9.16 1.11
CA LEU A 168 -14.12 -9.17 1.44
C LEU A 168 -14.45 -10.10 2.63
N GLU A 169 -13.46 -10.74 3.25
CA GLU A 169 -13.62 -11.62 4.41
C GLU A 169 -13.70 -10.80 5.72
N PHE A 170 -14.74 -9.99 5.83
CA PHE A 170 -15.10 -9.29 7.07
C PHE A 170 -16.62 -9.34 7.31
N ASN A 171 -17.04 -9.09 8.56
CA ASN A 171 -18.44 -9.14 9.00
C ASN A 171 -19.22 -7.88 8.60
N GLY A 172 -19.30 -7.59 7.30
CA GLY A 172 -20.03 -6.46 6.73
C GLY A 172 -21.21 -6.87 5.84
N THR A 173 -22.16 -5.97 5.67
CA THR A 173 -23.28 -6.09 4.72
C THR A 173 -22.80 -6.10 3.27
N VAL A 174 -23.66 -6.54 2.35
CA VAL A 174 -23.38 -6.48 0.89
C VAL A 174 -23.05 -5.06 0.44
N THR A 175 -23.70 -4.04 1.00
CA THR A 175 -23.43 -2.63 0.67
C THR A 175 -22.06 -2.18 1.18
N GLN A 176 -21.68 -2.56 2.40
CA GLN A 176 -20.35 -2.28 2.93
C GLN A 176 -19.26 -2.96 2.09
N LYS A 177 -19.45 -4.22 1.71
CA LYS A 177 -18.49 -4.96 0.87
C LYS A 177 -18.26 -4.31 -0.51
N LYS A 178 -19.27 -3.63 -1.06
CA LYS A 178 -19.14 -2.87 -2.33
C LYS A 178 -18.26 -1.62 -2.21
N LEU A 179 -17.98 -1.15 -1.00
CA LEU A 179 -17.07 -0.02 -0.77
C LEU A 179 -15.60 -0.44 -0.82
N VAL A 180 -15.31 -1.75 -0.74
CA VAL A 180 -13.97 -2.28 -1.01
C VAL A 180 -13.81 -2.38 -2.53
N VAL A 181 -12.99 -1.50 -3.11
CA VAL A 181 -12.86 -1.37 -4.58
C VAL A 181 -11.65 -2.12 -5.15
N GLY A 182 -10.81 -2.70 -4.29
CA GLY A 182 -9.66 -3.48 -4.71
C GLY A 182 -8.57 -3.47 -3.65
N GLY A 183 -7.32 -3.47 -4.11
CA GLY A 183 -6.15 -3.46 -3.26
C GLY A 183 -4.87 -3.53 -4.06
N HIS A 184 -3.73 -3.67 -3.38
CA HIS A 184 -2.41 -3.69 -4.02
C HIS A 184 -1.41 -4.55 -3.26
N ALA A 185 -0.39 -5.00 -3.99
CA ALA A 185 0.75 -5.69 -3.41
C ALA A 185 1.88 -4.69 -3.16
N SER A 186 2.31 -4.58 -1.91
CA SER A 186 3.34 -3.63 -1.48
C SER A 186 4.73 -4.27 -1.52
N MET A 187 5.70 -3.61 -2.13
CA MET A 187 7.12 -4.00 -2.08
C MET A 187 7.91 -2.85 -1.49
N TRP A 188 8.06 -2.85 -0.17
CA TRP A 188 8.84 -1.84 0.54
C TRP A 188 10.35 -1.99 0.30
N GLY A 189 11.05 -0.86 0.29
CA GLY A 189 12.40 -0.72 -0.26
C GLY A 189 13.55 -1.00 0.70
N GLU A 190 13.29 -1.31 1.98
CA GLU A 190 14.31 -1.44 3.04
C GLU A 190 15.37 -2.48 2.70
N ARG A 191 14.95 -3.53 1.98
CA ARG A 191 15.82 -4.64 1.55
C ARG A 191 15.63 -5.00 0.07
N ALA A 192 14.99 -4.12 -0.69
CA ALA A 192 14.71 -4.31 -2.11
C ALA A 192 15.38 -3.23 -2.94
N ASP A 193 16.15 -3.64 -3.94
CA ASP A 193 16.77 -2.74 -4.90
C ASP A 193 16.85 -3.41 -6.29
N LYS A 194 17.52 -2.76 -7.24
CA LYS A 194 17.68 -3.27 -8.61
C LYS A 194 18.29 -4.68 -8.69
N THR A 195 19.00 -5.14 -7.66
CA THR A 195 19.66 -6.47 -7.65
C THR A 195 18.69 -7.60 -7.36
N ASN A 196 17.57 -7.32 -6.70
CA ASN A 196 16.67 -8.36 -6.21
C ASN A 196 15.17 -8.04 -6.36
N PHE A 197 14.81 -6.86 -6.88
CA PHE A 197 13.42 -6.43 -7.00
C PHE A 197 12.55 -7.40 -7.79
N PHE A 198 12.91 -7.68 -9.05
CA PHE A 198 12.11 -8.55 -9.92
C PHE A 198 11.90 -9.96 -9.36
N PRO A 199 12.93 -10.70 -8.90
CA PRO A 199 12.71 -12.04 -8.36
C PRO A 199 11.95 -12.02 -7.03
N ARG A 200 11.95 -10.91 -6.28
CA ARG A 200 11.07 -10.76 -5.11
C ARG A 200 9.62 -10.48 -5.51
N VAL A 201 9.38 -9.62 -6.49
CA VAL A 201 8.02 -9.24 -6.92
C VAL A 201 7.35 -10.39 -7.66
N TRP A 202 8.07 -11.06 -8.57
CA TRP A 202 7.54 -12.08 -9.45
C TRP A 202 8.14 -13.46 -9.14
N PRO A 203 7.32 -14.53 -9.12
CA PRO A 203 5.92 -14.57 -9.55
C PRO A 203 4.91 -14.24 -8.44
N ARG A 204 5.33 -13.89 -7.23
CA ARG A 204 4.46 -13.76 -6.04
C ARG A 204 3.28 -12.80 -6.23
N THR A 205 3.50 -11.67 -6.88
CA THR A 205 2.45 -10.66 -7.18
C THR A 205 1.33 -11.21 -8.06
N SER A 206 1.58 -12.28 -8.84
CA SER A 206 0.54 -12.92 -9.67
C SER A 206 -0.61 -13.48 -8.83
N ALA A 207 -0.35 -13.88 -7.57
CA ALA A 207 -1.38 -14.30 -6.63
C ALA A 207 -2.38 -13.17 -6.35
N VAL A 208 -1.84 -11.99 -6.07
CA VAL A 208 -2.62 -10.78 -5.77
C VAL A 208 -3.39 -10.34 -7.01
N ALA A 209 -2.73 -10.35 -8.17
CA ALA A 209 -3.35 -10.01 -9.44
C ALA A 209 -4.56 -10.91 -9.77
N GLU A 210 -4.39 -12.24 -9.65
CA GLU A 210 -5.50 -13.15 -9.90
C GLU A 210 -6.63 -13.00 -8.87
N LYS A 211 -6.30 -12.82 -7.59
CA LYS A 211 -7.30 -12.60 -6.54
C LYS A 211 -8.14 -11.36 -6.80
N LEU A 212 -7.50 -10.24 -7.16
CA LEU A 212 -8.19 -9.00 -7.47
C LEU A 212 -9.00 -9.06 -8.77
N TRP A 213 -8.59 -9.88 -9.73
CA TRP A 213 -9.29 -10.04 -11.02
C TRP A 213 -10.46 -11.03 -10.96
N THR A 214 -10.25 -12.20 -10.34
CA THR A 214 -11.20 -13.32 -10.36
C THR A 214 -12.05 -13.42 -9.09
N GLY A 215 -11.65 -12.73 -8.01
CA GLY A 215 -12.32 -12.79 -6.71
C GLY A 215 -12.28 -14.20 -6.10
N GLU A 216 -13.47 -14.70 -5.73
CA GLU A 216 -13.65 -16.01 -5.08
C GLU A 216 -14.15 -17.10 -6.05
N SER A 217 -13.76 -17.02 -7.32
CA SER A 217 -14.09 -18.05 -8.31
C SER A 217 -13.51 -19.41 -7.90
N ALA A 218 -14.40 -20.39 -7.70
CA ALA A 218 -14.02 -21.75 -7.33
C ALA A 218 -13.17 -22.44 -8.42
N GLU A 219 -13.49 -22.17 -9.69
CA GLU A 219 -12.75 -22.70 -10.84
C GLU A 219 -11.33 -22.11 -10.94
N ALA A 220 -11.21 -20.79 -10.75
CA ALA A 220 -9.91 -20.12 -10.74
C ALA A 220 -9.03 -20.70 -9.63
N LYS A 221 -9.59 -20.82 -8.41
CA LYS A 221 -8.92 -21.40 -7.25
C LYS A 221 -8.47 -22.84 -7.47
N ALA A 222 -9.31 -23.67 -8.09
CA ALA A 222 -9.00 -25.09 -8.32
C ALA A 222 -7.80 -25.30 -9.26
N THR A 223 -7.59 -24.37 -10.20
CA THR A 223 -6.56 -24.50 -11.25
C THR A 223 -5.38 -23.55 -11.08
N TYR A 224 -5.38 -22.72 -10.02
CA TYR A 224 -4.44 -21.62 -9.84
C TYR A 224 -2.97 -22.03 -9.95
N PHE A 225 -2.51 -22.98 -9.13
CA PHE A 225 -1.08 -23.36 -9.12
C PHE A 225 -0.59 -23.93 -10.45
N VAL A 226 -1.43 -24.69 -11.16
CA VAL A 226 -1.09 -25.23 -12.49
C VAL A 226 -0.92 -24.09 -13.49
N ARG A 227 -1.85 -23.13 -13.50
CA ARG A 227 -1.77 -21.97 -14.39
C ARG A 227 -0.61 -21.04 -14.03
N LEU A 228 -0.33 -20.86 -12.74
CA LEU A 228 0.80 -20.06 -12.28
C LEU A 228 2.14 -20.67 -12.70
N ASP A 229 2.28 -21.99 -12.67
CA ASP A 229 3.51 -22.66 -13.12
C ASP A 229 3.78 -22.40 -14.61
N HIS A 230 2.75 -22.53 -15.45
CA HIS A 230 2.84 -22.19 -16.87
C HIS A 230 3.14 -20.70 -17.08
N PHE A 231 2.46 -19.81 -16.33
CA PHE A 231 2.68 -18.36 -16.43
C PHE A 231 4.07 -17.94 -15.95
N HIS A 232 4.62 -18.61 -14.93
CA HIS A 232 6.00 -18.43 -14.48
C HIS A 232 7.00 -18.73 -15.59
N CYS A 233 6.84 -19.85 -16.30
CA CYS A 233 7.69 -20.16 -17.45
C CYS A 233 7.52 -19.14 -18.59
N PHE A 234 6.29 -18.73 -18.88
CA PHE A 234 6.03 -17.67 -19.85
C PHE A 234 6.76 -16.35 -19.49
N MET A 235 6.74 -15.93 -18.21
CA MET A 235 7.46 -14.73 -17.78
C MET A 235 8.99 -14.84 -18.04
N ILE A 236 9.58 -16.01 -17.79
CA ILE A 236 11.00 -16.27 -18.10
C ILE A 236 11.26 -16.17 -19.60
N GLU A 237 10.36 -16.71 -20.43
CA GLU A 237 10.47 -16.62 -21.89
C GLU A 237 10.42 -15.18 -22.39
N GLN A 238 9.61 -14.32 -21.75
CA GLN A 238 9.56 -12.88 -22.00
C GLN A 238 10.75 -12.11 -21.43
N GLY A 239 11.71 -12.79 -20.80
CA GLY A 239 12.92 -12.17 -20.24
C GLY A 239 12.71 -11.48 -18.90
N ILE A 240 11.61 -11.76 -18.20
CA ILE A 240 11.36 -11.23 -16.85
C ILE A 240 12.15 -12.09 -15.84
N PRO A 241 13.04 -11.50 -15.03
CA PRO A 241 13.82 -12.24 -14.04
C PRO A 241 12.97 -12.57 -12.81
N VAL A 242 12.21 -13.67 -12.91
CA VAL A 242 11.35 -14.18 -11.83
C VAL A 242 12.10 -15.16 -10.93
N SER A 243 11.68 -15.29 -9.67
CA SER A 243 12.19 -16.35 -8.78
C SER A 243 11.55 -17.70 -9.10
N PRO A 244 12.24 -18.83 -8.82
CA PRO A 244 11.68 -20.16 -9.00
C PRO A 244 10.41 -20.35 -8.13
N LEU A 245 9.36 -20.92 -8.73
CA LEU A 245 8.13 -21.24 -8.02
C LEU A 245 8.24 -22.50 -7.16
N GLN A 246 8.87 -23.55 -7.70
CA GLN A 246 8.99 -24.88 -7.11
C GLN A 246 10.16 -25.63 -7.76
N PRO A 247 10.58 -26.81 -7.26
CA PRO A 247 11.56 -27.64 -7.96
C PRO A 247 11.10 -27.95 -9.39
N GLY A 248 11.95 -27.67 -10.38
CA GLY A 248 11.63 -27.85 -11.79
C GLY A 248 12.49 -26.97 -12.70
N SER A 249 12.17 -26.99 -14.00
CA SER A 249 12.83 -26.14 -15.02
C SER A 249 11.83 -25.74 -16.09
N CYS A 250 11.93 -24.50 -16.56
CA CYS A 250 11.22 -24.03 -17.74
C CYS A 250 12.06 -24.33 -18.99
N PHE A 251 11.48 -25.05 -19.95
CA PHE A 251 12.11 -25.28 -21.24
C PHE A 251 11.53 -24.31 -22.25
N LYS A 252 12.39 -23.51 -22.91
CA LYS A 252 11.98 -22.78 -24.11
C LYS A 252 11.63 -23.80 -25.18
N SER A 253 10.41 -23.75 -25.71
CA SER A 253 10.14 -24.39 -26.99
C SER A 253 11.04 -23.73 -28.04
N PHE A 254 12.06 -24.43 -28.51
CA PHE A 254 12.84 -24.00 -29.66
C PHE A 254 11.92 -24.04 -30.89
N GLU A 255 11.46 -22.88 -31.37
CA GLU A 255 10.93 -22.76 -32.73
C GLU A 255 12.02 -22.22 -33.66
N GLU A 256 12.82 -23.13 -34.21
CA GLU A 256 13.29 -23.05 -35.59
C GLU A 256 13.21 -24.47 -36.20
N GLY A 257 12.10 -24.77 -36.87
CA GLY A 257 12.11 -25.72 -37.99
C GLY A 257 12.03 -27.23 -37.74
N SER A 258 11.52 -27.74 -36.60
CA SER A 258 11.27 -29.18 -36.47
C SER A 258 9.95 -29.49 -35.76
N ARG A 259 9.02 -30.11 -36.51
CA ARG A 259 7.81 -30.77 -35.99
C ARG A 259 8.17 -31.83 -34.92
N SER A 260 7.24 -32.04 -34.00
CA SER A 260 7.21 -33.00 -32.87
C SER A 260 8.07 -32.58 -31.68
N THR A 261 7.54 -32.33 -30.49
CA THR A 261 6.75 -33.27 -29.67
C THR A 261 6.08 -32.49 -28.52
N ILE A 262 4.78 -32.71 -28.27
CA ILE A 262 4.15 -32.37 -26.98
C ILE A 262 4.62 -33.43 -25.99
N ILE A 263 5.41 -33.06 -24.98
CA ILE A 263 5.70 -33.94 -23.84
C ILE A 263 5.16 -33.25 -22.58
N GLU A 264 4.02 -33.76 -22.10
CA GLU A 264 3.63 -33.66 -20.71
C GLU A 264 4.73 -34.26 -19.82
N GLN A 265 5.21 -33.52 -18.83
CA GLN A 265 5.79 -34.16 -17.65
C GLN A 265 5.60 -33.29 -16.39
N TYR A 266 4.53 -33.59 -15.65
CA TYR A 266 4.40 -33.31 -14.23
C TYR A 266 5.48 -34.10 -13.47
N GLY A 267 6.52 -33.40 -13.00
CA GLY A 267 7.57 -33.97 -12.17
C GLY A 267 7.38 -33.66 -10.69
N ARG A 268 6.55 -34.44 -9.97
CA ARG A 268 6.70 -34.55 -8.50
C ARG A 268 7.98 -35.32 -8.22
N SER A 269 9.06 -34.64 -7.81
CA SER A 269 10.18 -35.30 -7.16
C SER A 269 10.01 -35.22 -5.65
N VAL A 270 9.52 -36.31 -5.08
CA VAL A 270 9.58 -36.61 -3.64
C VAL A 270 11.05 -36.76 -3.24
N ARG A 271 11.48 -36.03 -2.22
CA ARG A 271 12.46 -36.49 -1.22
C ARG A 271 12.02 -36.01 0.15
#